data_AF-A0A0F0GWC8-F1
#
_entry.id   AF-A0A0F0GWC8-F1
#
_cell.length_a   1.000
_cell.length_b   1.000
_cell.length_c   1.000
_cell.angle_alpha   90.00
_cell.angle_beta   90.00
_cell.angle_gamma   90.00
#
_symmetry.space_group_name_H-M   'P 1'
#
loop_
_entity.id
_entity.type
_entity.pdbx_description
1 polymer ?
#
loop_
_entity_poly.entity_id
_entity_poly.type
_entity_poly.pdbx_seq_one_letter_code
_entity_poly.pdbx_strand_id
1 'polypeptide(L)'
;MGLLLVGSAGCAAVPDIRVVVEGSGTTDRLTYSFPGDEERTLRNPDLPFERVGAREGRVLIRAEGVHGELTCKIIINGREVRSATSTTGAALACDHSMAV
;
A
#
# COMPACT_ATOMS: atom_id res chain seq x y z
N MET A 1 20.86 -41.95 -21.65
CA MET A 1 21.26 -40.69 -20.97
C MET A 1 20.65 -39.53 -21.74
N GLY A 2 19.44 -39.12 -21.36
CA GLY A 2 18.76 -37.96 -21.97
C GLY A 2 18.28 -37.07 -20.84
N LEU A 3 19.01 -35.97 -20.60
CA LEU A 3 18.64 -34.97 -19.60
C LEU A 3 17.45 -34.17 -20.13
N LEU A 4 16.30 -34.37 -19.50
CA LEU A 4 15.15 -33.47 -19.60
C LEU A 4 15.50 -32.18 -18.86
N LEU A 5 15.84 -31.14 -19.62
CA LEU A 5 15.87 -29.76 -19.12
C LEU A 5 14.41 -29.32 -18.93
N VAL A 6 13.85 -29.65 -17.77
CA VAL A 6 12.62 -29.02 -17.27
C VAL A 6 13.05 -27.61 -16.82
N GLY A 7 13.12 -26.70 -17.78
CA GLY A 7 13.19 -25.27 -17.49
C GLY A 7 11.91 -24.89 -16.77
N SER A 8 11.98 -24.81 -15.45
CA SER A 8 10.93 -24.21 -14.62
C SER A 8 10.73 -22.79 -15.11
N ALA A 9 9.64 -22.57 -15.86
CA ALA A 9 9.05 -21.25 -16.00
C ALA A 9 8.80 -20.77 -14.57
N GLY A 10 9.68 -19.90 -14.07
CA GLY A 10 9.44 -19.21 -12.82
C GLY A 10 8.19 -18.37 -13.04
N CYS A 11 7.04 -18.85 -12.58
CA CYS A 11 5.90 -17.98 -12.38
C CYS A 11 6.39 -16.87 -11.47
N ALA A 12 6.55 -15.65 -12.00
CA ALA A 12 6.70 -14.48 -11.17
C ALA A 12 5.49 -14.49 -10.22
N ALA A 13 5.75 -14.71 -8.93
CA ALA A 13 4.69 -14.77 -7.94
C ALA A 13 4.04 -13.39 -7.91
N VAL A 14 2.75 -13.34 -8.27
CA VAL A 14 1.98 -12.10 -8.24
C VAL A 14 2.03 -11.55 -6.81
N PRO A 15 2.49 -10.30 -6.57
CA PRO A 15 2.61 -9.78 -5.23
C PRO A 15 1.22 -9.59 -4.61
N ASP A 16 1.03 -9.98 -3.36
CA ASP A 16 -0.15 -9.60 -2.57
C ASP A 16 0.16 -8.31 -1.82
N ILE A 17 -0.37 -7.19 -2.30
CA ILE A 17 -0.13 -5.87 -1.71
C ILE A 17 -1.38 -5.49 -0.94
N ARG A 18 -1.23 -5.17 0.33
CA ARG A 18 -2.28 -4.62 1.18
C ARG A 18 -1.85 -3.28 1.74
N VAL A 19 -2.70 -2.27 1.56
CA VAL A 19 -2.54 -0.95 2.17
C VAL A 19 -3.58 -0.81 3.27
N VAL A 20 -3.14 -0.33 4.43
CA VAL A 20 -4.01 -0.09 5.59
C VAL A 20 -3.76 1.32 6.10
N VAL A 21 -4.82 2.06 6.41
CA VAL A 21 -4.77 3.28 7.21
C VAL A 21 -5.69 3.09 8.40
N GLU A 22 -5.13 3.15 9.59
CA GLU A 22 -5.81 2.86 10.86
C GLU A 22 -5.37 3.83 11.95
N GLY A 23 -6.09 3.82 13.07
CA GLY A 23 -5.85 4.72 14.19
C GLY A 23 -7.17 5.22 14.78
N SER A 24 -7.08 6.03 15.84
CA SER A 24 -8.26 6.64 16.47
C SER A 24 -8.67 7.97 15.83
N GLY A 25 -7.91 8.45 14.84
CA GLY A 25 -8.15 9.71 14.16
C GLY A 25 -9.07 9.61 12.93
N THR A 26 -9.16 10.72 12.21
CA THR A 26 -9.83 10.87 10.92
C THR A 26 -8.95 11.66 9.95
N THR A 27 -9.33 11.70 8.67
CA THR A 27 -8.63 12.49 7.64
C THR A 27 -9.63 13.12 6.68
N ASP A 28 -9.36 14.34 6.25
CA ASP A 28 -10.22 15.04 5.29
C ASP A 28 -10.10 14.45 3.88
N ARG A 29 -8.90 13.98 3.51
CA ARG A 29 -8.61 13.40 2.20
C ARG A 29 -7.63 12.26 2.31
N LEU A 30 -7.94 11.16 1.63
CA LEU A 30 -7.02 10.04 1.47
C LEU A 30 -6.79 9.77 -0.01
N THR A 31 -5.55 9.92 -0.43
CA THR A 31 -5.08 9.62 -1.79
C THR A 31 -4.30 8.32 -1.76
N TYR A 32 -4.58 7.42 -2.70
CA TYR A 32 -3.84 6.16 -2.84
C TYR A 32 -3.69 5.77 -4.31
N SER A 33 -2.63 5.01 -4.60
CA SER A 33 -2.42 4.38 -5.89
C SER A 33 -1.71 3.03 -5.76
N PHE A 34 -2.07 2.13 -6.66
CA PHE A 34 -1.40 0.86 -6.86
C PHE A 34 -0.70 0.85 -8.23
N PRO A 35 0.28 -0.05 -8.44
CA PRO A 35 0.96 -0.14 -9.73
C PRO A 35 0.02 -0.43 -10.89
N GLY A 36 0.08 0.42 -11.92
CA GLY A 36 -0.77 0.31 -13.11
C GLY A 36 -2.21 0.78 -12.92
N ASP A 37 -2.54 1.35 -11.76
CA ASP A 37 -3.84 1.99 -11.49
C ASP A 37 -3.68 3.52 -11.49
N GLU A 38 -4.78 4.21 -11.80
CA GLU A 38 -4.85 5.66 -11.61
C GLU A 38 -4.88 6.03 -10.12
N GLU A 39 -4.31 7.18 -9.78
CA GLU A 39 -4.38 7.74 -8.44
C GLU A 39 -5.83 8.06 -8.07
N ARG A 40 -6.27 7.59 -6.91
CA ARG A 40 -7.63 7.78 -6.40
C ARG A 40 -7.59 8.63 -5.14
N THR A 41 -8.50 9.59 -5.05
CA THR A 41 -8.67 10.40 -3.85
C THR A 41 -10.08 10.28 -3.29
N LEU A 42 -10.16 9.90 -2.02
CA LEU A 42 -11.38 9.85 -1.22
C LEU A 42 -11.46 11.10 -0.36
N ARG A 43 -12.68 11.62 -0.15
CA ARG A 43 -12.96 12.73 0.76
C ARG A 43 -13.65 12.18 2.00
N ASN A 44 -13.15 12.54 3.18
CA ASN A 44 -13.64 12.07 4.48
C ASN A 44 -13.90 10.56 4.51
N PRO A 45 -12.93 9.70 4.15
CA PRO A 45 -13.14 8.26 4.16
C PRO A 45 -13.37 7.74 5.58
N ASP A 46 -14.18 6.69 5.68
CA ASP A 46 -14.28 5.90 6.92
C ASP A 46 -12.95 5.18 7.20
N LEU A 47 -12.61 5.06 8.49
CA LEU A 47 -11.44 4.35 8.97
C LEU A 47 -11.85 3.19 9.90
N PRO A 48 -11.13 2.04 9.88
CA PRO A 48 -9.91 1.79 9.12
C PRO A 48 -10.18 1.64 7.61
N PHE A 49 -9.26 2.15 6.80
CA PHE A 49 -9.27 2.01 5.36
C PHE A 49 -8.33 0.88 4.94
N GLU A 50 -8.82 -0.04 4.11
CA GLU A 50 -8.03 -1.14 3.55
C GLU A 50 -8.27 -1.28 2.05
N ARG A 51 -7.19 -1.47 1.28
CA ARG A 51 -7.27 -1.89 -0.13
C ARG A 51 -6.19 -2.91 -0.45
N VAL A 52 -6.46 -3.72 -1.47
CA VAL A 52 -5.54 -4.74 -1.98
C VAL A 52 -5.20 -4.48 -3.44
N GLY A 53 -3.98 -4.84 -3.83
CA GLY A 53 -3.47 -4.76 -5.19
C GLY A 53 -2.57 -5.95 -5.50
N ALA A 54 -2.43 -6.26 -6.79
CA ALA A 54 -1.78 -7.49 -7.25
C ALA A 54 -0.70 -7.26 -8.31
N ARG A 55 -0.16 -6.04 -8.42
CA ARG A 55 0.80 -5.67 -9.47
C ARG A 55 2.07 -5.13 -8.85
N GLU A 56 3.22 -5.55 -9.37
CA GLU A 56 4.52 -5.02 -8.95
C GLU A 56 4.70 -3.56 -9.37
N GLY A 57 5.38 -2.78 -8.54
CA GLY A 57 5.72 -1.39 -8.83
C GLY A 57 5.64 -0.49 -7.60
N ARG A 58 5.27 0.78 -7.80
CA ARG A 58 5.15 1.77 -6.73
C ARG A 58 3.73 1.82 -6.15
N VAL A 59 3.66 1.73 -4.82
CA VAL A 59 2.45 1.94 -4.02
C VAL A 59 2.58 3.26 -3.28
N LEU A 60 1.52 4.06 -3.23
CA LEU A 60 1.50 5.34 -2.54
C LEU A 60 0.19 5.50 -1.76
N ILE A 61 0.31 6.07 -0.56
CA ILE A 61 -0.78 6.46 0.32
C ILE A 61 -0.44 7.83 0.90
N ARG A 62 -1.36 8.78 0.82
CA ARG A 62 -1.26 10.11 1.45
C ARG A 62 -2.56 10.47 2.13
N ALA A 63 -2.51 10.86 3.41
CA ALA A 63 -3.63 11.41 4.13
C ALA A 63 -3.36 12.89 4.46
N GLU A 64 -4.33 13.76 4.18
CA GLU A 64 -4.26 15.20 4.42
C GLU A 64 -5.36 15.62 5.40
N GLY A 65 -5.10 16.66 6.20
CA GLY A 65 -6.04 17.07 7.26
C GLY A 65 -6.26 15.95 8.27
N VAL A 66 -5.17 15.38 8.80
CA VAL A 66 -5.25 14.37 9.86
C VAL A 66 -5.73 15.03 11.14
N HIS A 67 -6.74 14.44 11.78
CA HIS A 67 -7.25 14.82 13.09
C HIS A 67 -7.16 13.61 14.02
N GLY A 68 -6.42 13.70 15.13
CA GLY A 68 -6.07 12.55 15.96
C GLY A 68 -4.80 11.86 15.47
N GLU A 69 -4.66 10.56 15.73
CA GLU A 69 -3.50 9.76 15.32
C GLU A 69 -3.89 8.76 14.24
N LEU A 70 -3.12 8.74 13.15
CA LEU A 70 -3.27 7.79 12.05
C LEU A 70 -1.94 7.15 11.69
N THR A 71 -1.98 5.85 11.39
CA THR A 71 -0.87 5.06 10.89
C THR A 71 -1.22 4.51 9.52
N CYS A 72 -0.35 4.71 8.54
CA CYS A 72 -0.41 4.02 7.26
C CYS A 72 0.57 2.85 7.26
N LYS A 73 0.15 1.74 6.66
CA LYS A 73 0.95 0.52 6.50
C LYS A 73 0.88 0.03 5.07
N ILE A 74 2.02 -0.39 4.54
CA ILE A 74 2.12 -1.12 3.27
C ILE A 74 2.66 -2.51 3.61
N ILE A 75 1.85 -3.51 3.30
CA ILE A 75 2.13 -4.93 3.56
C ILE A 75 2.24 -5.62 2.20
N ILE A 76 3.34 -6.32 1.95
CA ILE A 76 3.57 -7.06 0.71
C ILE A 76 3.86 -8.51 1.08
N ASN A 77 3.12 -9.45 0.50
CA ASN A 77 3.24 -10.89 0.75
C ASN A 77 3.20 -11.22 2.26
N GLY A 78 2.31 -10.56 2.99
CA GLY A 78 2.14 -10.73 4.45
C GLY A 78 3.21 -10.04 5.31
N ARG A 79 4.19 -9.34 4.73
CA ARG A 79 5.23 -8.61 5.46
C ARG A 79 4.99 -7.11 5.39
N GLU A 80 4.96 -6.44 6.55
CA GLU A 80 5.00 -4.98 6.58
C GLU A 80 6.35 -4.48 6.03
N VAL A 81 6.31 -3.76 4.92
CA VAL A 81 7.49 -3.20 4.25
C VAL A 81 7.64 -1.70 4.51
N ARG A 82 6.55 -1.04 4.90
CA ARG A 82 6.55 0.38 5.27
C ARG A 82 5.44 0.67 6.26
N SER A 83 5.76 1.53 7.22
CA SER A 83 4.79 2.11 8.15
C SER A 83 5.20 3.54 8.47
N ALA A 84 4.21 4.41 8.66
CA ALA A 84 4.40 5.76 9.17
C ALA A 84 3.18 6.17 10.00
N THR A 85 3.42 6.95 11.05
CA THR A 85 2.36 7.50 11.91
C THR A 85 2.42 9.02 11.83
N SER A 86 1.24 9.64 11.78
CA SER A 86 1.07 11.09 11.86
C SER A 86 0.01 11.44 12.89
N THR A 87 0.09 12.66 13.39
CA THR A 87 -0.83 13.22 14.37
C THR A 87 -1.52 14.47 13.82
N THR A 88 -2.45 15.03 14.59
CA THR A 88 -3.26 16.18 14.21
C THR A 88 -2.44 17.30 13.56
N GLY A 89 -2.89 17.73 12.37
CA GLY A 89 -2.31 18.88 11.66
C GLY A 89 -1.11 18.55 10.77
N ALA A 90 -0.59 17.32 10.79
CA ALA A 90 0.48 16.88 9.89
C ALA A 90 -0.06 15.92 8.81
N ALA A 91 0.40 16.10 7.58
CA ALA A 91 0.11 15.15 6.50
C ALA A 91 0.79 13.80 6.78
N LEU A 92 0.10 12.71 6.50
CA LEU A 92 0.62 11.35 6.56
C LEU A 92 0.97 10.88 5.16
N ALA A 93 2.15 10.29 4.97
CA ALA A 93 2.54 9.71 3.69
C ALA A 93 3.30 8.39 3.89
N CYS A 94 2.87 7.35 3.16
CA CYS A 94 3.58 6.09 3.01
C CYS A 94 3.72 5.79 1.52
N ASP A 95 4.94 5.58 1.05
CA ASP A 95 5.18 5.04 -0.27
C ASP A 95 6.25 3.94 -0.24
N HIS A 96 6.12 3.01 -1.16
CA HIS A 96 7.07 1.91 -1.32
C HIS A 96 7.15 1.52 -2.79
N SER A 97 8.37 1.34 -3.29
CA SER A 97 8.64 0.84 -4.64
C SER A 97 9.23 -0.55 -4.54
N MET A 98 8.57 -1.53 -5.15
CA MET A 98 9.14 -2.86 -5.35
C MET A 98 10.27 -2.77 -6.38
N ALA A 99 11.38 -3.46 -6.12
CA ALA A 99 12.40 -3.67 -7.15
C ALA A 99 11.78 -4.55 -8.25
N VAL A 100 11.92 -4.10 -9.49
CA VAL A 100 11.55 -4.82 -10.72
C VAL A 100 12.77 -5.49 -11.32
#